data_AF-A0A946KBB4-F1
#
_entry.id   AF-A0A946KBB4-F1
#
_cell.length_a   1.000
_cell.length_b   1.000
_cell.length_c   1.000
_cell.angle_alpha   90.00
_cell.angle_beta   90.00
_cell.angle_gamma   90.00
#
_symmetry.space_group_name_H-M   'P 1'
#
loop_
_entity.id
_entity.type
_entity.pdbx_description
1 polymer ?
#
loop_
_entity_poly.entity_id
_entity_poly.type
_entity_poly.pdbx_seq_one_letter_code
_entity_poly.pdbx_strand_id
1 'polypeptide(L)'
;MAAFPDIPKITYEGPESKNPLAFRWYNPDEVVAGKTMREHFRFTVVYWHTFRGTGSDPFGAATLQRPWDDGSESVDNACNRARAAFELFEKLDAPFYAFHDRDVAPEGRTLAESHSNLDAVAKVLK
;
A
#
# COMPACT_ATOMS: atom_id res chain seq x y z
N MET A 1 10.39 10.70 -5.87
CA MET A 1 9.43 11.06 -6.95
C MET A 1 8.12 10.35 -6.61
N ALA A 2 6.96 10.93 -6.93
CA ALA A 2 5.67 10.27 -6.66
C ALA A 2 5.56 8.97 -7.46
N ALA A 3 5.10 7.89 -6.83
CA ALA A 3 4.87 6.59 -7.45
C ALA A 3 3.62 6.60 -8.36
N PHE A 4 2.64 7.45 -8.06
CA PHE A 4 1.38 7.56 -8.80
C PHE A 4 1.10 9.02 -9.20
N PRO A 5 1.96 9.68 -9.99
CA PRO A 5 1.90 11.13 -10.22
C PRO A 5 0.55 11.63 -10.78
N ASP A 6 -0.11 10.81 -11.59
CA ASP A 6 -1.37 11.16 -12.26
C ASP A 6 -2.63 10.82 -11.43
N ILE A 7 -2.46 10.23 -10.25
CA ILE A 7 -3.58 9.84 -9.38
C ILE A 7 -3.69 10.84 -8.23
N PRO A 8 -4.76 11.66 -8.17
CA PRO A 8 -5.01 12.53 -7.03
C PRO A 8 -5.51 11.72 -5.82
N LYS A 9 -5.68 12.39 -4.67
CA LYS A 9 -6.41 11.77 -3.55
C LYS A 9 -7.85 11.47 -4.00
N ILE A 10 -8.31 10.25 -3.72
CA ILE A 10 -9.66 9.78 -4.06
C ILE A 10 -10.65 10.39 -3.06
N THR A 11 -11.67 11.04 -3.58
CA THR A 11 -12.70 11.73 -2.79
C THR A 11 -14.07 11.12 -3.02
N TYR A 12 -15.00 11.37 -2.10
CA TYR A 12 -16.40 11.02 -2.27
C TYR A 12 -17.10 12.00 -3.22
N GLU A 13 -17.79 11.49 -4.23
CA GLU A 13 -18.59 12.28 -5.20
C GLU A 13 -20.06 11.84 -5.26
N GLY A 14 -20.44 10.78 -4.53
CA GLY A 14 -21.81 10.28 -4.47
C GLY A 14 -22.19 9.27 -5.57
N PRO A 15 -23.37 8.65 -5.44
CA PRO A 15 -23.75 7.45 -6.20
C PRO A 15 -23.92 7.67 -7.70
N GLU A 16 -24.22 8.90 -8.11
CA GLU A 16 -24.41 9.26 -9.51
C GLU A 16 -23.09 9.58 -10.26
N SER A 17 -21.97 9.70 -9.53
CA SER A 17 -20.69 10.03 -10.15
C SER A 17 -20.29 9.01 -11.22
N LYS A 18 -19.81 9.53 -12.35
CA LYS A 18 -19.22 8.74 -13.43
C LYS A 18 -17.69 8.71 -13.36
N ASN A 19 -17.08 9.45 -12.44
CA ASN A 19 -15.64 9.43 -12.22
C ASN A 19 -15.22 8.03 -11.70
N PRO A 20 -14.36 7.30 -12.40
CA PRO A 20 -13.87 6.00 -11.92
C PRO A 20 -12.90 6.12 -10.74
N LEU A 21 -12.32 7.31 -10.52
CA LEU A 21 -11.37 7.62 -9.44
C LEU A 21 -12.02 8.46 -8.34
N ALA A 22 -13.28 8.15 -8.01
CA ALA A 22 -14.01 8.73 -6.88
C ALA A 22 -14.82 7.66 -6.15
N PHE A 23 -14.99 7.83 -4.84
CA PHE A 23 -15.90 7.00 -4.07
C PHE A 23 -17.34 7.40 -4.35
N ARG A 24 -18.18 6.41 -4.66
CA ARG A 24 -19.62 6.59 -4.88
C ARG A 24 -20.46 6.39 -3.63
N TRP A 25 -19.95 5.59 -2.69
CA TRP A 25 -20.70 5.13 -1.52
C TRP A 25 -19.91 5.27 -0.22
N TYR A 26 -18.58 5.36 -0.30
CA TYR A 26 -17.74 5.55 0.87
C TYR A 26 -17.50 7.05 1.07
N ASN A 27 -18.29 7.65 1.95
CA ASN A 27 -17.99 8.95 2.53
C ASN A 27 -17.37 8.72 3.91
N PRO A 28 -16.06 8.94 4.10
CA PRO A 28 -15.38 8.61 5.36
C PRO A 28 -15.98 9.30 6.59
N ASP A 29 -16.59 10.48 6.40
CA ASP A 29 -17.14 11.32 7.48
C ASP A 29 -18.66 11.13 7.68
N GLU A 30 -19.32 10.33 6.83
CA GLU A 30 -20.74 10.04 6.99
C GLU A 30 -21.00 9.22 8.25
N VAL A 31 -21.88 9.72 9.12
CA VAL A 31 -22.25 9.06 10.37
C VAL A 31 -23.39 8.09 10.13
N VAL A 32 -23.12 6.81 10.38
CA VAL A 32 -24.09 5.72 10.31
C VAL A 32 -24.22 5.10 11.69
N ALA A 33 -25.42 5.06 12.25
CA ALA A 33 -25.69 4.49 13.59
C ALA A 33 -24.71 4.99 14.68
N GLY A 34 -24.34 6.28 14.65
CA GLY A 34 -23.54 6.93 15.68
C GLY A 34 -22.02 6.82 15.53
N LYS A 35 -21.49 6.23 14.45
CA LYS A 35 -20.05 6.28 14.11
C LYS A 35 -19.86 6.67 12.64
N THR A 36 -18.74 7.28 12.32
CA THR A 36 -18.36 7.56 10.93
C THR A 36 -18.14 6.25 10.16
N MET A 37 -18.32 6.26 8.83
CA MET A 37 -18.00 5.10 8.00
C MET A 37 -16.54 4.67 8.16
N ARG A 38 -15.60 5.61 8.32
CA ARG A 38 -14.19 5.30 8.59
C ARG A 38 -14.02 4.42 9.83
N GLU A 39 -14.74 4.74 10.90
CA GLU A 39 -14.68 3.99 12.17
C GLU A 39 -15.38 2.63 12.13
N HIS A 40 -16.36 2.47 11.24
CA HIS A 40 -17.01 1.18 10.99
C HIS A 40 -16.14 0.26 10.15
N PHE A 41 -15.69 0.73 8.99
CA PHE A 41 -15.02 -0.12 8.01
C PHE A 41 -13.57 -0.36 8.33
N ARG A 42 -12.87 0.63 8.89
CA ARG A 42 -11.44 0.51 9.27
C ARG A 42 -10.61 -0.11 8.14
N PHE A 43 -10.79 0.39 6.92
CA PHE A 43 -10.18 -0.21 5.73
C PHE A 43 -8.67 -0.36 5.89
N THR A 44 -8.18 -1.53 5.48
CA THR A 44 -6.79 -1.95 5.62
C THR A 44 -6.25 -2.37 4.27
N VAL A 45 -5.12 -1.80 3.85
CA VAL A 45 -4.43 -2.26 2.63
C VAL A 45 -3.40 -3.33 3.00
N VAL A 46 -3.42 -4.44 2.27
CA VAL A 46 -2.49 -5.56 2.50
C VAL A 46 -1.24 -5.42 1.64
N TYR A 47 -0.07 -5.39 2.27
CA TYR A 47 1.17 -5.03 1.60
C TYR A 47 1.60 -6.07 0.55
N TRP A 48 1.45 -7.36 0.88
CA TRP A 48 1.86 -8.48 0.02
C TRP A 48 1.21 -8.43 -1.36
N HIS A 49 -0.12 -8.28 -1.44
CA HIS A 49 -0.78 -8.23 -2.75
C HIS A 49 -0.56 -6.91 -3.48
N THR A 50 -0.54 -5.78 -2.76
CA THR A 50 -0.51 -4.46 -3.40
C THR A 50 0.89 -4.09 -3.91
N PHE A 51 1.94 -4.40 -3.15
CA PHE A 51 3.31 -3.94 -3.43
C PHE A 51 4.34 -5.03 -3.68
N ARG A 52 4.05 -6.31 -3.36
CA ARG A 52 4.94 -7.44 -3.64
C ARG A 52 4.42 -8.40 -4.71
N GLY A 53 3.10 -8.45 -4.89
CA GLY A 53 2.46 -9.23 -5.94
C GLY A 53 3.03 -8.86 -7.31
N THR A 54 3.39 -9.88 -8.09
CA THR A 54 3.98 -9.76 -9.43
C THR A 54 2.97 -10.06 -10.54
N GLY A 55 1.82 -10.64 -10.19
CA GLY A 55 0.84 -11.16 -11.14
C GLY A 55 1.29 -12.44 -11.86
N SER A 56 2.36 -13.07 -11.40
CA SER A 56 2.74 -14.42 -11.85
C SER A 56 1.80 -15.47 -11.26
N ASP A 57 1.68 -16.59 -11.95
CA ASP A 57 0.95 -17.77 -11.49
C ASP A 57 1.76 -19.05 -11.81
N PRO A 58 1.31 -20.25 -11.40
CA PRO A 58 2.06 -21.49 -11.66
C PRO A 58 2.31 -21.81 -13.14
N PHE A 59 1.67 -21.10 -14.06
CA PHE A 59 1.71 -21.31 -15.51
C PHE A 59 2.27 -20.11 -16.29
N GLY A 60 2.62 -19.00 -15.63
CA GLY A 60 2.98 -17.75 -16.30
C GLY A 60 3.88 -16.82 -15.49
N ALA A 61 4.68 -16.02 -16.21
CA ALA A 61 5.62 -15.07 -15.62
C ALA A 61 4.93 -13.81 -15.05
N ALA A 62 5.71 -12.98 -14.35
CA ALA A 62 5.26 -11.70 -13.80
C ALA A 62 4.72 -10.75 -14.90
N THR A 63 3.65 -10.04 -14.60
CA THR A 63 2.95 -9.13 -15.54
C THR A 63 2.74 -7.71 -15.00
N LEU A 64 2.82 -7.53 -13.68
CA LEU A 64 2.55 -6.24 -13.05
C LEU A 64 3.71 -5.26 -13.23
N GLN A 65 3.38 -4.05 -13.69
CA GLN A 65 4.34 -2.96 -13.85
C GLN A 65 4.38 -2.12 -12.56
N ARG A 66 5.59 -1.92 -12.03
CA ARG A 66 5.85 -1.22 -10.76
C ARG A 66 7.05 -0.27 -10.94
N PRO A 67 6.86 0.92 -11.53
CA PRO A 67 7.98 1.84 -11.84
C PRO A 67 8.80 2.32 -10.64
N TRP A 68 8.23 2.21 -9.43
CA TRP A 68 8.89 2.53 -8.16
C TRP A 68 9.64 1.36 -7.54
N ASP A 69 9.69 0.20 -8.19
CA ASP A 69 10.40 -0.98 -7.70
C ASP A 69 11.53 -1.30 -8.67
N ASP A 70 12.77 -1.28 -8.19
CA ASP A 70 13.94 -1.60 -9.04
C ASP A 70 14.19 -3.12 -9.17
N GLY A 71 13.37 -3.95 -8.51
CA GLY A 71 13.45 -5.40 -8.54
C GLY A 71 14.54 -5.99 -7.64
N SER A 72 15.35 -5.18 -6.97
CA SER A 72 16.37 -5.66 -6.04
C SER A 72 15.78 -6.02 -4.67
N GLU A 73 16.38 -6.99 -4.00
CA GLU A 73 16.13 -7.29 -2.58
C GLU A 73 17.03 -6.43 -1.67
N SER A 74 17.21 -5.15 -2.02
CA SER A 74 17.97 -4.19 -1.22
C SER A 74 17.08 -3.50 -0.18
N VAL A 75 17.69 -3.09 0.95
CA VAL A 75 17.00 -2.29 1.96
C VAL A 75 16.55 -0.94 1.39
N ASP A 76 17.32 -0.36 0.45
CA ASP A 76 16.96 0.89 -0.21
C ASP A 76 15.71 0.76 -1.08
N ASN A 77 15.61 -0.30 -1.88
CA ASN A 77 14.41 -0.58 -2.67
C ASN A 77 13.21 -0.89 -1.77
N ALA A 78 13.43 -1.64 -0.68
CA ALA A 78 12.40 -1.88 0.34
C ALA A 78 11.86 -0.57 0.95
N CYS A 79 12.75 0.37 1.29
CA CYS A 79 12.36 1.71 1.76
C CYS A 79 11.64 2.52 0.67
N ASN A 80 12.03 2.38 -0.59
CA ASN A 80 11.35 3.05 -1.71
C ASN A 80 9.92 2.51 -1.89
N ARG A 81 9.74 1.20 -1.83
CA ARG A 81 8.43 0.52 -1.86
C ARG A 81 7.54 0.97 -0.70
N ALA A 82 8.11 1.10 0.50
CA ALA A 82 7.37 1.61 1.66
C ALA A 82 6.86 3.04 1.41
N ARG A 83 7.69 3.93 0.84
CA ARG A 83 7.25 5.30 0.50
C ARG A 83 6.13 5.29 -0.55
N ALA A 84 6.22 4.45 -1.58
CA ALA A 84 5.16 4.27 -2.56
C ALA A 84 3.87 3.74 -1.90
N ALA A 85 4.00 2.89 -0.88
CA ALA A 85 2.86 2.37 -0.14
C ALA A 85 2.13 3.46 0.65
N PHE A 86 2.85 4.29 1.39
CA PHE A 86 2.24 5.42 2.11
C PHE A 86 1.59 6.43 1.17
N GLU A 87 2.16 6.68 0.00
CA GLU A 87 1.49 7.52 -1.02
C GLU A 87 0.13 6.94 -1.42
N LEU A 88 0.05 5.63 -1.67
CA LEU A 88 -1.23 4.98 -1.99
C LEU A 88 -2.21 5.06 -0.82
N PHE A 89 -1.75 4.82 0.41
CA PHE A 89 -2.60 4.87 1.61
C PHE A 89 -3.19 6.27 1.80
N GLU A 90 -2.37 7.31 1.64
CA GLU A 90 -2.80 8.71 1.72
C GLU A 90 -3.81 9.05 0.61
N LYS A 91 -3.58 8.58 -0.62
CA LYS A 91 -4.48 8.81 -1.76
C LYS A 91 -5.82 8.09 -1.62
N LEU A 92 -5.83 6.89 -1.04
CA LEU A 92 -7.06 6.14 -0.79
C LEU A 92 -7.76 6.56 0.52
N ASP A 93 -7.11 7.38 1.33
CA ASP A 93 -7.56 7.70 2.70
C ASP A 93 -7.74 6.43 3.57
N ALA A 94 -6.86 5.44 3.36
CA ALA A 94 -6.88 4.16 4.06
C ALA A 94 -6.22 4.30 5.44
N PRO A 95 -6.96 4.06 6.55
CA PRO A 95 -6.45 4.30 7.90
C PRO A 95 -5.48 3.23 8.41
N PHE A 96 -5.45 2.04 7.80
CA PHE A 96 -4.64 0.92 8.27
C PHE A 96 -3.93 0.22 7.11
N TYR A 97 -2.88 -0.53 7.45
CA TYR A 97 -2.20 -1.47 6.56
C TYR A 97 -1.77 -2.71 7.35
N ALA A 98 -1.55 -3.81 6.63
CA ALA A 98 -1.06 -5.07 7.19
C ALA A 98 0.08 -5.61 6.34
N PHE A 99 1.05 -6.27 6.97
CA PHE A 99 2.24 -6.81 6.30
C PHE A 99 2.78 -8.04 7.03
N HIS A 100 3.48 -8.90 6.28
CA HIS A 100 4.48 -9.82 6.82
C HIS A 100 5.84 -9.11 6.81
N ASP A 101 6.72 -9.47 7.74
CA ASP A 101 8.08 -8.94 7.80
C ASP A 101 8.83 -9.04 6.46
N ARG A 102 8.67 -10.14 5.72
CA ARG A 102 9.27 -10.37 4.39
C ARG A 102 8.59 -9.65 3.24
N ASP A 103 7.44 -9.02 3.47
CA ASP A 103 6.85 -8.14 2.47
C ASP A 103 7.59 -6.80 2.44
N VAL A 104 7.98 -6.32 3.63
CA VAL A 104 8.52 -4.97 3.83
C VAL A 104 10.03 -4.95 3.85
N ALA A 105 10.71 -6.01 4.29
CA ALA A 105 12.18 -6.04 4.38
C ALA A 105 12.79 -7.33 3.80
N PRO A 106 13.96 -7.23 3.14
CA PRO A 106 14.65 -8.39 2.59
C PRO A 106 15.29 -9.23 3.69
N GLU A 107 15.27 -10.55 3.50
CA GLU A 107 15.97 -11.50 4.37
C GLU A 107 17.49 -11.34 4.23
N GLY A 108 18.19 -11.32 5.36
CA GLY A 108 19.65 -11.36 5.40
C GLY A 108 20.19 -12.79 5.41
N ARG A 109 21.52 -12.95 5.35
CA ARG A 109 22.18 -14.27 5.44
C ARG A 109 22.17 -14.84 6.85
N THR A 110 21.87 -14.00 7.84
CA THR A 110 21.74 -14.38 9.25
C THR A 110 20.51 -13.72 9.85
N LEU A 111 19.99 -14.27 10.94
CA LEU A 111 18.87 -13.66 11.66
C LEU A 111 19.18 -12.22 12.13
N ALA A 112 20.42 -11.96 12.54
CA ALA A 112 20.85 -10.62 12.95
C ALA A 112 20.79 -9.62 11.78
N GLU A 113 21.19 -10.05 10.58
CA GLU A 113 21.10 -9.25 9.37
C GLU A 113 19.63 -9.01 8.96
N SER A 114 18.78 -10.04 9.02
CA SER A 114 17.33 -9.90 8.75
C SER A 114 16.65 -8.91 9.70
N HIS A 115 16.96 -8.96 11.00
CA HIS A 115 16.46 -7.98 11.97
C HIS A 115 16.98 -6.57 11.67
N SER A 116 18.27 -6.42 11.38
CA SER A 116 18.83 -5.11 11.02
C SER A 116 18.19 -4.51 9.77
N ASN A 117 17.87 -5.34 8.77
CA ASN A 117 17.14 -4.91 7.58
C ASN A 117 15.72 -4.46 7.91
N LEU A 118 15.00 -5.25 8.71
CA LEU A 118 13.64 -4.91 9.16
C LEU A 118 13.62 -3.62 9.99
N ASP A 119 14.56 -3.44 10.91
CA ASP A 119 14.70 -2.23 11.73
C ASP A 119 14.98 -0.99 10.88
N ALA A 120 15.71 -1.13 9.77
CA ALA A 120 15.95 -0.04 8.85
C ALA A 120 14.66 0.39 8.12
N VAL A 121 13.88 -0.58 7.63
CA VAL A 121 12.61 -0.31 6.94
C VAL A 121 11.54 0.18 7.91
N ALA A 122 11.50 -0.33 9.15
CA ALA A 122 10.54 0.05 10.18
C ALA A 122 10.58 1.55 10.49
N LYS A 123 11.73 2.22 10.31
CA LYS A 123 11.85 3.69 10.45
C LYS A 123 11.09 4.48 9.38
N VAL A 124 10.75 3.84 8.27
CA VAL A 124 10.01 4.42 7.15
C VAL A 124 8.52 4.03 7.18
N LEU A 125 8.18 2.96 7.90
CA LEU A 125 6.80 2.60 8.18
C LEU A 125 6.20 3.58 9.21
N LYS A 126 5.16 4.30 8.80
CA LYS A 126 4.44 5.28 9.63
C LYS A 126 3.17 4.69 10.25
#